data_AF-A0A7C2Q7U6-F1
#
_entry.id   AF-A0A7C2Q7U6-F1
#
_cell.length_a   1.000
_cell.length_b   1.000
_cell.length_c   1.000
_cell.angle_alpha   90.00
_cell.angle_beta   90.00
_cell.angle_gamma   90.00
#
_symmetry.space_group_name_H-M   'P 1'
#
loop_
_entity.id
_entity.type
_entity.pdbx_description
1 polymer ?
#
loop_
_entity_poly.entity_id
_entity_poly.type
_entity_poly.pdbx_seq_one_letter_code
_entity_poly.pdbx_strand_id
1 'polypeptide(L)'
;MLTQALTRFSAWRRRLRAVASRCRMQPDSSSARFHPTGTAPLADLSKRQEVGQTPSVLAFPPATSVFSSRADGGSVAARGRRSRMGTGDIETEVKVPVEGNPLDGLAEPEVRLVRPRHFEENWVLDFEDERLRRSGILLRIRRAEDHGTLTFKGPPLTHPRLKVREEVETEVRHPERVLAIFERLGLRPTYRYQKYRTEYRVQFPSGVALSVMFDETPMGNFLELEGDEASIQEFLERFHLREKPLLRASYPTLYAEFCRAQGRPFGDMLFEEGGVRCAR
;
A
#
# COMPACT_ATOMS: atom_id res chain seq x y z
N MET A 1 5.46 5.56 -24.27
CA MET A 1 4.39 6.11 -23.42
C MET A 1 4.83 6.40 -21.98
N LEU A 2 5.58 5.53 -21.27
CA LEU A 2 6.11 5.85 -19.92
C LEU A 2 6.80 7.23 -19.83
N THR A 3 7.57 7.60 -20.86
CA THR A 3 8.35 8.84 -20.90
C THR A 3 7.50 10.11 -20.70
N GLN A 4 6.30 10.21 -21.28
CA GLN A 4 5.47 11.42 -21.16
C GLN A 4 4.84 11.56 -19.77
N ALA A 5 4.43 10.44 -19.15
CA ALA A 5 3.98 10.44 -17.76
C ALA A 5 5.11 10.90 -16.82
N LEU A 6 6.33 10.42 -17.04
CA LEU A 6 7.54 10.84 -16.30
C LEU A 6 7.90 12.32 -16.53
N THR A 7 7.67 12.88 -17.73
CA THR A 7 7.87 14.32 -17.99
C THR A 7 6.82 15.18 -17.26
N ARG A 8 5.54 14.78 -17.26
CA ARG A 8 4.50 15.48 -16.48
C ARG A 8 4.74 15.32 -14.96
N PHE A 9 5.20 14.15 -14.51
CA PHE A 9 5.56 13.89 -13.11
C PHE A 9 6.81 14.66 -12.65
N SER A 10 7.81 14.87 -13.52
CA SER A 10 8.99 15.70 -13.18
C SER A 10 8.67 17.21 -13.20
N ALA A 11 7.71 17.67 -14.00
CA ALA A 11 7.13 19.01 -13.87
C ALA A 11 6.36 19.18 -12.54
N TRP A 12 5.55 18.19 -12.16
CA TRP A 12 4.87 18.13 -10.87
C TRP A 12 5.85 18.15 -9.67
N ARG A 13 6.93 17.35 -9.71
CA ARG A 13 8.01 17.38 -8.70
C ARG A 13 8.69 18.73 -8.54
N ARG A 14 8.89 19.48 -9.64
CA ARG A 14 9.48 20.83 -9.57
C ARG A 14 8.56 21.81 -8.83
N ARG A 15 7.24 21.64 -8.94
CA ARG A 15 6.27 22.43 -8.16
C ARG A 15 6.24 22.03 -6.69
N LEU A 16 6.24 20.73 -6.37
CA LEU A 16 6.27 20.26 -4.97
C LEU A 16 7.54 20.72 -4.21
N ARG A 17 8.72 20.68 -4.83
CA ARG A 17 9.96 21.23 -4.21
C ARG A 17 9.85 22.72 -3.86
N ALA A 18 9.04 23.49 -4.61
CA ALA A 18 8.85 24.93 -4.39
C ALA A 18 7.78 25.27 -3.33
N VAL A 19 6.89 24.33 -3.01
CA VAL A 19 5.95 24.45 -1.87
C VAL A 19 6.66 24.09 -0.57
N ALA A 20 7.39 22.97 -0.55
CA ALA A 20 8.16 22.53 0.62
C ALA A 20 9.25 23.51 1.07
N SER A 21 9.78 24.36 0.17
CA SER A 21 10.74 25.41 0.53
C SER A 21 10.10 26.64 1.20
N ARG A 22 8.80 26.89 1.00
CA ARG A 22 8.08 28.01 1.64
C ARG A 22 7.64 27.69 3.08
N CYS A 23 7.50 26.41 3.44
CA CYS A 23 7.16 25.98 4.80
C CYS A 23 8.37 25.90 5.75
N ARG A 24 9.57 26.28 5.33
CA ARG A 24 10.70 26.51 6.26
C ARG A 24 10.52 27.85 6.97
N MET A 25 9.66 27.89 7.98
CA MET A 25 9.79 28.90 9.02
C MET A 25 11.18 28.76 9.67
N GLN A 26 11.78 29.91 9.99
CA GLN A 26 13.10 29.97 10.61
C GLN A 26 13.04 29.31 12.00
N PRO A 27 14.04 28.51 12.41
CA PRO A 27 14.14 28.06 13.78
C PRO A 27 14.41 29.28 14.68
N ASP A 28 13.57 29.45 15.69
CA ASP A 28 13.65 30.56 16.62
C ASP A 28 14.97 30.53 17.39
N SER A 29 15.73 31.62 17.31
CA SER A 29 17.04 31.72 17.94
C SER A 29 16.89 32.03 19.43
N SER A 30 16.66 31.03 20.26
CA SER A 30 16.86 31.14 21.71
C SER A 30 17.80 30.06 22.23
N SER A 31 18.79 30.49 23.01
CA SER A 31 19.90 29.66 23.46
C SER A 31 19.67 29.15 24.89
N ALA A 32 19.94 27.86 25.11
CA ALA A 32 20.17 27.32 26.44
C ALA A 32 21.30 26.28 26.35
N ARG A 33 22.43 26.57 26.99
CA ARG A 33 23.61 25.69 27.02
C ARG A 33 23.46 24.70 28.17
N PHE A 34 23.63 23.41 27.92
CA PHE A 34 23.88 22.43 29.00
C PHE A 34 24.86 21.33 28.56
N HIS A 35 26.03 21.36 29.21
CA HIS A 35 27.02 20.29 29.43
C HIS A 35 27.43 20.41 30.92
N PRO A 36 28.11 19.44 31.57
CA PRO A 36 28.68 18.17 31.08
C PRO A 36 27.86 16.97 31.65
N THR A 37 28.30 15.74 31.97
CA THR A 37 29.63 15.07 32.08
C THR A 37 29.45 13.54 31.95
N GLY A 38 30.50 12.80 31.59
CA GLY A 38 30.52 11.33 31.76
C GLY A 38 31.45 10.58 30.81
N THR A 39 32.68 10.29 31.25
CA THR A 39 33.74 9.71 30.41
C THR A 39 34.05 8.25 30.77
N ALA A 40 34.04 7.36 29.76
CA ALA A 40 34.89 6.16 29.63
C ALA A 40 34.74 5.00 30.67
N PRO A 41 35.30 3.78 30.42
CA PRO A 41 36.16 3.37 29.31
C PRO A 41 35.68 2.14 28.48
N LEU A 42 36.46 1.83 27.45
CA LEU A 42 36.34 0.64 26.60
C LEU A 42 36.68 -0.66 27.35
N ALA A 43 36.15 -1.78 26.85
CA ALA A 43 36.77 -3.10 27.00
C ALA A 43 36.91 -3.76 25.61
N ASP A 44 38.15 -3.98 25.18
CA ASP A 44 38.51 -4.87 24.07
C ASP A 44 38.49 -6.32 24.56
N LEU A 45 37.77 -7.20 23.85
CA LEU A 45 38.02 -8.64 23.89
C LEU A 45 37.84 -9.25 22.49
N SER A 46 38.89 -9.17 21.70
CA SER A 46 39.12 -10.12 20.61
C SER A 46 39.23 -11.57 21.12
N LYS A 47 38.42 -12.49 20.56
CA LYS A 47 38.77 -13.91 20.37
C LYS A 47 37.83 -14.63 19.41
N ARG A 48 38.41 -15.57 18.65
CA ARG A 48 37.81 -16.32 17.55
C ARG A 48 36.95 -17.48 18.07
N GLN A 49 35.91 -17.84 17.32
CA GLN A 49 35.73 -19.25 16.95
C GLN A 49 34.87 -19.41 15.68
N GLU A 50 35.42 -20.08 14.67
CA GLU A 50 34.65 -20.60 13.54
C GLU A 50 34.00 -21.93 13.96
N VAL A 51 32.69 -22.06 13.78
CA VAL A 51 32.04 -23.37 13.58
C VAL A 51 30.96 -23.16 12.52
N GLY A 52 31.17 -23.73 11.33
CA GLY A 52 30.17 -23.73 10.28
C GLY A 52 29.09 -24.77 10.54
N GLN A 53 27.82 -24.39 10.36
CA GLN A 53 26.71 -25.32 10.18
C GLN A 53 25.75 -24.76 9.13
N THR A 54 25.58 -25.52 8.05
CA THR A 54 24.63 -25.24 6.97
C THR A 54 23.20 -25.60 7.43
N PRO A 55 22.21 -24.72 7.26
CA PRO A 55 20.81 -25.11 7.38
C PRO A 55 20.43 -26.04 6.23
N SER A 56 19.93 -27.23 6.56
CA SER A 56 19.37 -28.17 5.59
C SER A 56 18.22 -27.53 4.81
N VAL A 57 18.26 -27.61 3.48
CA VAL A 57 17.16 -27.20 2.61
C VAL A 57 16.05 -28.25 2.72
N LEU A 58 14.92 -27.89 3.34
CA LEU A 58 13.70 -28.69 3.30
C LEU A 58 13.11 -28.64 1.88
N ALA A 59 13.53 -29.59 1.05
CA ALA A 59 12.94 -29.81 -0.27
C ALA A 59 11.51 -30.34 -0.12
N PHE A 60 10.53 -29.53 -0.48
CA PHE A 60 9.15 -30.01 -0.68
C PHE A 60 9.10 -30.90 -1.94
N PRO A 61 8.57 -32.13 -1.85
CA PRO A 61 8.41 -32.98 -3.02
C PRO A 61 7.33 -32.43 -3.95
N PRO A 62 7.44 -32.61 -5.28
CA PRO A 62 6.37 -32.25 -6.21
C PRO A 62 5.15 -33.14 -5.97
N ALA A 63 3.96 -32.55 -6.00
CA ALA A 63 2.71 -33.28 -5.83
C ALA A 63 2.40 -34.12 -7.08
N THR A 64 2.75 -35.41 -7.06
CA THR A 64 2.28 -36.39 -8.05
C THR A 64 0.92 -36.95 -7.63
N SER A 65 -0.09 -36.73 -8.46
CA SER A 65 -1.42 -37.31 -8.27
C SER A 65 -1.43 -38.79 -8.61
N VAL A 66 -1.61 -39.65 -7.60
CA VAL A 66 -2.01 -41.05 -7.80
C VAL A 66 -3.30 -41.31 -7.04
N PHE A 67 -4.42 -41.14 -7.74
CA PHE A 67 -5.74 -41.47 -7.22
C PHE A 67 -5.99 -42.96 -7.45
N SER A 68 -5.89 -43.78 -6.40
CA SER A 68 -6.26 -45.20 -6.46
C SER A 68 -7.58 -45.40 -5.73
N SER A 69 -8.59 -45.88 -6.45
CA SER A 69 -9.93 -46.08 -5.93
C SER A 69 -10.04 -47.38 -5.13
N ARG A 70 -10.48 -47.27 -3.88
CA ARG A 70 -11.30 -48.31 -3.23
C ARG A 70 -12.51 -47.66 -2.61
N ALA A 71 -13.69 -48.09 -3.04
CA ALA A 71 -14.93 -47.75 -2.40
C ALA A 71 -15.17 -48.71 -1.24
N ASP A 72 -15.64 -48.19 -0.11
CA ASP A 72 -16.52 -48.92 0.80
C ASP A 72 -17.49 -47.94 1.45
N GLY A 73 -18.73 -48.40 1.66
CA GLY A 73 -19.88 -47.54 1.94
C GLY A 73 -20.01 -47.13 3.41
N GLY A 74 -20.37 -45.86 3.64
CA GLY A 74 -20.67 -45.33 4.97
C GLY A 74 -21.56 -44.10 4.88
N SER A 75 -22.88 -44.29 4.77
CA SER A 75 -23.85 -43.21 4.65
C SER A 75 -24.06 -42.51 6.00
N VAL A 76 -23.55 -41.28 6.15
CA VAL A 76 -24.00 -40.32 7.17
C VAL A 76 -24.19 -38.96 6.50
N ALA A 77 -25.45 -38.53 6.37
CA ALA A 77 -25.84 -37.35 5.62
C ALA A 77 -25.56 -36.03 6.38
N ALA A 78 -24.28 -35.64 6.46
CA ALA A 78 -23.91 -34.29 6.87
C ALA A 78 -24.27 -33.30 5.75
N ARG A 79 -25.29 -32.46 5.96
CA ARG A 79 -25.68 -31.37 5.04
C ARG A 79 -24.60 -30.30 5.00
N GLY A 80 -23.56 -30.53 4.21
CA GLY A 80 -22.51 -29.55 3.96
C GLY A 80 -23.09 -28.30 3.28
N ARG A 81 -23.17 -27.20 4.02
CA ARG A 81 -23.20 -25.86 3.43
C ARG A 81 -21.87 -25.68 2.71
N ARG A 82 -21.83 -25.98 1.41
CA ARG A 82 -20.77 -25.50 0.53
C ARG A 82 -20.93 -23.98 0.50
N SER A 83 -20.13 -23.26 1.27
CA SER A 83 -19.88 -21.86 0.97
C SER A 83 -19.35 -21.83 -0.46
N ARG A 84 -20.05 -21.12 -1.35
CA ARG A 84 -19.40 -20.64 -2.57
C ARG A 84 -18.24 -19.78 -2.06
N MET A 85 -17.00 -20.24 -2.24
CA MET A 85 -15.86 -19.33 -2.18
C MET A 85 -16.17 -18.23 -3.19
N GLY A 86 -16.16 -16.97 -2.73
CA GLY A 86 -16.43 -15.83 -3.58
C GLY A 86 -15.45 -15.85 -4.75
N THR A 87 -15.97 -15.69 -5.96
CA THR A 87 -15.14 -15.25 -7.08
C THR A 87 -14.56 -13.89 -6.70
N GLY A 88 -13.23 -13.71 -6.82
CA GLY A 88 -12.59 -12.45 -6.47
C GLY A 88 -13.19 -11.27 -7.23
N ASP A 89 -13.22 -10.12 -6.57
CA ASP A 89 -13.75 -8.89 -7.15
C ASP A 89 -12.76 -8.30 -8.18
N ILE A 90 -13.27 -7.49 -9.10
CA ILE A 90 -12.44 -6.84 -10.13
C ILE A 90 -12.19 -5.38 -9.70
N GLU A 91 -11.03 -5.12 -9.08
CA GLU A 91 -10.56 -3.77 -8.75
C GLU A 91 -10.37 -2.96 -10.04
N THR A 92 -10.88 -1.72 -10.08
CA THR A 92 -10.70 -0.80 -11.22
C THR A 92 -10.29 0.58 -10.70
N GLU A 93 -8.98 0.85 -10.67
CA GLU A 93 -8.43 2.04 -10.00
C GLU A 93 -7.57 2.97 -10.89
N VAL A 94 -7.52 4.25 -10.51
CA VAL A 94 -6.53 5.24 -10.95
C VAL A 94 -6.13 6.20 -9.82
N LYS A 95 -4.89 6.68 -9.82
CA LYS A 95 -4.36 7.64 -8.85
C LYS A 95 -4.10 9.00 -9.48
N VAL A 96 -4.49 10.07 -8.79
CA VAL A 96 -4.36 11.47 -9.23
C VAL A 96 -3.60 12.25 -8.15
N PRO A 97 -2.42 12.82 -8.44
CA PRO A 97 -1.68 13.57 -7.42
C PRO A 97 -2.29 14.96 -7.20
N VAL A 98 -2.51 15.29 -5.93
CA VAL A 98 -3.17 16.51 -5.47
C VAL A 98 -2.31 17.27 -4.46
N GLU A 99 -2.69 18.50 -4.12
CA GLU A 99 -1.95 19.35 -3.17
C GLU A 99 -2.57 19.23 -1.77
N GLY A 100 -3.89 19.33 -1.67
CA GLY A 100 -4.70 18.95 -0.50
C GLY A 100 -5.92 18.13 -0.92
N ASN A 101 -6.83 17.87 0.00
CA ASN A 101 -8.07 17.14 -0.30
C ASN A 101 -9.08 18.07 -0.99
N PRO A 102 -9.47 17.82 -2.26
CA PRO A 102 -10.45 18.67 -2.94
C PRO A 102 -11.89 18.37 -2.54
N LEU A 103 -12.13 17.40 -1.65
CA LEU A 103 -13.46 17.04 -1.13
C LEU A 103 -13.81 17.74 0.20
N ASP A 104 -12.85 18.41 0.85
CA ASP A 104 -13.08 19.06 2.14
C ASP A 104 -14.08 20.22 1.99
N GLY A 105 -15.16 20.18 2.79
CA GLY A 105 -16.14 21.27 2.87
C GLY A 105 -17.09 21.40 1.66
N LEU A 106 -17.13 20.42 0.75
CA LEU A 106 -18.06 20.45 -0.38
C LEU A 106 -19.49 20.04 -0.01
N ALA A 107 -20.46 20.71 -0.62
CA ALA A 107 -21.87 20.36 -0.58
C ALA A 107 -22.37 19.68 -1.88
N GLU A 108 -21.71 19.94 -3.01
CA GLU A 108 -22.10 19.44 -4.35
C GLU A 108 -20.84 19.05 -5.16
N PRO A 109 -20.81 17.91 -5.88
CA PRO A 109 -21.80 16.81 -5.87
C PRO A 109 -21.97 16.21 -4.46
N GLU A 110 -22.94 15.32 -4.24
CA GLU A 110 -23.14 14.72 -2.92
C GLU A 110 -21.91 13.88 -2.51
N VAL A 111 -21.08 14.45 -1.63
CA VAL A 111 -19.90 13.79 -1.06
C VAL A 111 -20.26 13.25 0.32
N ARG A 112 -20.38 11.93 0.42
CA ARG A 112 -20.56 11.24 1.70
C ARG A 112 -19.21 10.75 2.22
N LEU A 113 -18.83 11.18 3.43
CA LEU A 113 -17.73 10.55 4.17
C LEU A 113 -18.13 9.11 4.54
N VAL A 114 -17.36 8.13 4.05
CA VAL A 114 -17.54 6.69 4.34
C VAL A 114 -16.71 6.29 5.54
N ARG A 115 -15.42 6.68 5.56
CA ARG A 115 -14.52 6.44 6.68
C ARG A 115 -13.67 7.69 6.95
N PRO A 116 -13.65 8.20 8.21
CA PRO A 116 -12.78 9.30 8.61
C PRO A 116 -11.30 9.03 8.33
N ARG A 117 -10.50 10.11 8.43
CA ARG A 117 -9.04 10.07 8.30
C ARG A 117 -8.44 9.10 9.32
N HIS A 118 -7.93 7.98 8.83
CA HIS A 118 -7.34 6.91 9.63
C HIS A 118 -5.92 6.58 9.16
N PHE A 119 -5.11 6.02 10.05
CA PHE A 119 -3.75 5.59 9.74
C PHE A 119 -3.74 4.15 9.22
N GLU A 120 -3.03 3.91 8.12
CA GLU A 120 -2.71 2.58 7.64
C GLU A 120 -1.20 2.31 7.70
N GLU A 121 -0.84 1.14 8.23
CA GLU A 121 0.47 0.52 8.00
C GLU A 121 0.30 -0.74 7.14
N ASN A 122 1.09 -0.86 6.08
CA ASN A 122 0.98 -1.90 5.09
C ASN A 122 2.32 -2.64 4.95
N TRP A 123 2.30 -3.97 5.09
CA TRP A 123 3.41 -4.88 4.80
C TRP A 123 3.12 -5.64 3.51
N VAL A 124 3.96 -5.45 2.48
CA VAL A 124 3.95 -6.29 1.27
C VAL A 124 4.80 -7.52 1.54
N LEU A 125 4.24 -8.69 1.28
CA LEU A 125 4.89 -9.98 1.48
C LEU A 125 5.31 -10.59 0.14
N ASP A 126 6.52 -11.15 0.11
CA ASP A 126 6.97 -12.02 -0.98
C ASP A 126 7.92 -13.09 -0.43
N PHE A 127 8.18 -14.11 -1.24
CA PHE A 127 9.22 -15.09 -0.94
C PHE A 127 10.61 -14.46 -1.11
N GLU A 128 11.64 -15.12 -0.60
CA GLU A 128 13.03 -14.69 -0.78
C GLU A 128 13.40 -14.49 -2.25
N ASP A 129 12.88 -15.35 -3.13
CA ASP A 129 13.10 -15.27 -4.56
C ASP A 129 12.16 -14.29 -5.28
N GLU A 130 11.35 -13.47 -4.59
CA GLU A 130 10.51 -12.41 -5.18
C GLU A 130 9.52 -12.89 -6.27
N ARG A 131 9.07 -14.15 -6.16
CA ARG A 131 8.24 -14.80 -7.18
C ARG A 131 6.87 -14.14 -7.34
N LEU A 132 6.24 -13.63 -6.27
CA LEU A 132 4.92 -12.99 -6.38
C LEU A 132 5.03 -11.71 -7.21
N ARG A 133 6.01 -10.84 -6.88
CA ARG A 133 6.27 -9.61 -7.63
C ARG A 133 6.61 -9.87 -9.09
N ARG A 134 7.43 -10.89 -9.39
CA ARG A 134 7.72 -11.29 -10.79
C ARG A 134 6.47 -11.74 -11.56
N SER A 135 5.53 -12.41 -10.89
CA SER A 135 4.25 -12.81 -11.46
C SER A 135 3.20 -11.69 -11.46
N GLY A 136 3.53 -10.47 -11.05
CA GLY A 136 2.58 -9.35 -10.97
C GLY A 136 1.57 -9.45 -9.82
N ILE A 137 1.75 -10.41 -8.92
CA ILE A 137 0.90 -10.68 -7.75
C ILE A 137 1.36 -9.78 -6.60
N LEU A 138 0.40 -9.33 -5.78
CA LEU A 138 0.65 -8.61 -4.54
C LEU A 138 -0.07 -9.31 -3.38
N LEU A 139 0.70 -9.81 -2.41
CA LEU A 139 0.20 -10.24 -1.11
C LEU A 139 0.51 -9.13 -0.09
N ARG A 140 -0.49 -8.72 0.68
CA ARG A 140 -0.38 -7.61 1.63
C ARG A 140 -1.11 -7.90 2.92
N ILE A 141 -0.46 -7.59 4.04
CA ILE A 141 -1.15 -7.36 5.31
C ILE A 141 -1.24 -5.85 5.51
N ARG A 142 -2.43 -5.35 5.81
CA ARG A 142 -2.68 -3.98 6.28
C ARG A 142 -3.07 -4.05 7.75
N ARG A 143 -2.63 -3.06 8.55
CA ARG A 143 -3.20 -2.71 9.85
C ARG A 143 -3.78 -1.30 9.72
N ALA A 144 -5.05 -1.16 10.06
CA ALA A 144 -5.73 0.13 10.08
C ALA A 144 -6.51 0.22 11.41
N GLU A 145 -6.21 1.22 12.22
CA GLU A 145 -6.82 1.41 13.55
C GLU A 145 -6.71 0.16 14.44
N ASP A 146 -7.82 -0.54 14.70
CA ASP A 146 -7.94 -1.70 15.57
C ASP A 146 -8.04 -3.06 14.82
N HIS A 147 -8.08 -3.03 13.48
CA HIS A 147 -8.23 -4.21 12.64
C HIS A 147 -7.10 -4.39 11.63
N GLY A 148 -6.92 -5.64 11.21
CA GLY A 148 -6.05 -6.00 10.11
C GLY A 148 -6.83 -6.41 8.88
N THR A 149 -6.18 -6.37 7.73
CA THR A 149 -6.71 -6.88 6.47
C THR A 149 -5.64 -7.69 5.75
N LEU A 150 -5.99 -8.89 5.28
CA LEU A 150 -5.16 -9.69 4.38
C LEU A 150 -5.71 -9.56 2.97
N THR A 151 -4.89 -9.05 2.05
CA THR A 151 -5.26 -8.83 0.65
C THR A 151 -4.35 -9.65 -0.27
N PHE A 152 -4.95 -10.43 -1.15
CA PHE A 152 -4.31 -10.94 -2.37
C PHE A 152 -4.83 -10.14 -3.56
N LYS A 153 -3.94 -9.60 -4.39
CA LYS A 153 -4.30 -9.01 -5.67
C LYS A 153 -3.54 -9.73 -6.79
N GLY A 154 -4.30 -10.26 -7.76
CA GLY A 154 -3.78 -11.03 -8.87
C GLY A 154 -2.99 -10.21 -9.90
N PRO A 155 -2.46 -10.87 -10.96
CA PRO A 155 -1.77 -10.18 -12.04
C PRO A 155 -2.69 -9.17 -12.74
N PRO A 156 -2.15 -8.04 -13.25
CA PRO A 156 -2.94 -7.05 -13.97
C PRO A 156 -3.47 -7.60 -15.30
N LEU A 157 -4.76 -7.41 -15.53
CA LEU A 157 -5.42 -7.67 -16.79
C LEU A 157 -5.20 -6.51 -17.78
N THR A 158 -5.19 -6.81 -19.07
CA THR A 158 -4.98 -5.82 -20.13
C THR A 158 -6.17 -4.87 -20.24
N HIS A 159 -6.00 -3.63 -19.77
CA HIS A 159 -6.99 -2.54 -19.93
C HIS A 159 -6.30 -1.25 -20.40
N PRO A 160 -6.87 -0.48 -21.35
CA PRO A 160 -6.19 0.66 -21.96
C PRO A 160 -5.98 1.84 -21.01
N ARG A 161 -6.98 2.14 -20.16
CA ARG A 161 -7.06 3.42 -19.41
C ARG A 161 -7.03 3.27 -17.89
N LEU A 162 -7.40 2.10 -17.38
CA LEU A 162 -7.51 1.80 -15.95
C LEU A 162 -6.57 0.65 -15.59
N LYS A 163 -6.43 0.35 -14.30
CA LYS A 163 -5.73 -0.82 -13.81
C LYS A 163 -6.79 -1.81 -13.30
N VAL A 164 -6.81 -3.00 -13.88
CA VAL A 164 -7.86 -4.02 -13.67
C VAL A 164 -7.20 -5.32 -13.22
N ARG A 165 -7.68 -5.96 -12.16
CA ARG A 165 -7.19 -7.26 -11.67
C ARG A 165 -8.16 -7.92 -10.69
N GLU A 166 -7.99 -9.22 -10.48
CA GLU A 166 -8.62 -9.94 -9.37
C GLU A 166 -8.12 -9.43 -8.02
N GLU A 167 -9.04 -9.30 -7.08
CA GLU A 167 -8.77 -9.03 -5.67
C GLU A 167 -9.55 -9.99 -4.76
N VAL A 168 -8.87 -10.51 -3.76
CA VAL A 168 -9.45 -11.32 -2.68
C VAL A 168 -8.98 -10.72 -1.37
N GLU A 169 -9.92 -10.18 -0.59
CA GLU A 169 -9.65 -9.49 0.67
C GLU A 169 -10.40 -10.16 1.84
N THR A 170 -9.79 -10.19 3.03
CA THR A 170 -10.43 -10.66 4.26
C THR A 170 -9.92 -9.93 5.49
N GLU A 171 -10.79 -9.68 6.46
CA GLU A 171 -10.42 -9.10 7.74
C GLU A 171 -9.63 -10.09 8.61
N VAL A 172 -8.64 -9.58 9.33
CA VAL A 172 -7.84 -10.37 10.28
C VAL A 172 -7.72 -9.64 11.62
N ARG A 173 -8.11 -10.32 12.70
CA ARG A 173 -8.13 -9.74 14.06
C ARG A 173 -6.74 -9.36 14.60
N HIS A 174 -5.69 -10.01 14.11
CA HIS A 174 -4.33 -9.86 14.62
C HIS A 174 -3.32 -9.86 13.45
N PRO A 175 -3.15 -8.73 12.73
CA PRO A 175 -2.30 -8.65 11.55
C PRO A 175 -0.85 -9.09 11.83
N GLU A 176 -0.30 -8.79 13.02
CA GLU A 176 1.04 -9.19 13.44
C GLU A 176 1.17 -10.70 13.63
N ARG A 177 0.11 -11.39 14.08
CA ARG A 177 0.09 -12.86 14.19
C ARG A 177 0.01 -13.52 12.81
N VAL A 178 -0.78 -12.94 11.90
CA VAL A 178 -0.88 -13.40 10.52
C VAL A 178 0.47 -13.22 9.81
N LEU A 179 1.15 -12.10 10.01
CA LEU A 179 2.51 -11.87 9.54
C LEU A 179 3.48 -12.94 10.06
N ALA A 180 3.50 -13.18 11.38
CA ALA A 180 4.36 -14.19 11.99
C ALA A 180 4.09 -15.63 11.50
N ILE A 181 2.86 -15.93 11.05
CA ILE A 181 2.53 -17.20 10.39
C ILE A 181 3.14 -17.24 8.98
N PHE A 182 2.96 -16.19 8.18
CA PHE A 182 3.51 -16.13 6.82
C PHE A 182 5.04 -16.17 6.78
N GLU A 183 5.73 -15.53 7.74
CA GLU A 183 7.18 -15.61 7.86
C GLU A 183 7.67 -17.05 8.07
N ARG A 184 6.93 -17.85 8.87
CA ARG A 184 7.21 -19.28 9.07
C ARG A 184 6.89 -20.15 7.85
N LEU A 185 6.09 -19.64 6.91
CA LEU A 185 5.80 -20.25 5.62
C LEU A 185 6.75 -19.74 4.50
N GLY A 186 7.74 -18.91 4.82
CA GLY A 186 8.74 -18.39 3.88
C GLY A 186 8.33 -17.08 3.17
N LEU A 187 7.22 -16.47 3.55
CA LEU A 187 6.75 -15.18 3.03
C LEU A 187 7.17 -14.05 4.00
N ARG A 188 8.15 -13.24 3.60
CA ARG A 188 8.71 -12.15 4.42
C ARG A 188 8.24 -10.77 3.98
N PRO A 189 8.17 -9.77 4.88
CA PRO A 189 8.04 -8.37 4.48
C PRO A 189 9.18 -7.98 3.54
N THR A 190 8.84 -7.52 2.33
CA THR A 190 9.80 -7.00 1.35
C THR A 190 9.70 -5.49 1.16
N TYR A 191 8.59 -4.89 1.57
CA TYR A 191 8.37 -3.44 1.56
C TYR A 191 7.28 -3.05 2.56
N ARG A 192 7.55 -2.04 3.39
CA ARG A 192 6.54 -1.40 4.25
C ARG A 192 6.19 -0.03 3.75
N TYR A 193 4.93 0.33 3.86
CA TYR A 193 4.48 1.69 3.61
C TYR A 193 3.37 2.12 4.55
N GLN A 194 3.39 3.41 4.87
CA GLN A 194 2.41 4.07 5.71
C GLN A 194 1.67 5.14 4.90
N LYS A 195 0.41 5.36 5.25
CA LYS A 195 -0.39 6.48 4.75
C LYS A 195 -1.48 6.85 5.75
N TYR A 196 -2.01 8.05 5.63
CA TYR A 196 -3.36 8.33 6.14
C TYR A 196 -4.33 8.25 4.98
N ARG A 197 -5.50 7.65 5.22
CA ARG A 197 -6.57 7.52 4.23
C ARG A 197 -7.85 8.12 4.79
N THR A 198 -8.57 8.85 3.96
CA THR A 198 -9.97 9.25 4.19
C THR A 198 -10.80 8.75 3.02
N GLU A 199 -11.91 8.07 3.30
CA GLU A 199 -12.71 7.39 2.27
C GLU A 199 -14.06 8.09 2.08
N TYR A 200 -14.42 8.33 0.82
CA TYR A 200 -15.63 9.03 0.41
C TYR A 200 -16.39 8.21 -0.64
N ARG A 201 -17.71 8.35 -0.62
CA ARG A 201 -18.59 7.97 -1.72
C ARG A 201 -19.13 9.25 -2.34
N VAL A 202 -18.85 9.46 -3.61
CA VAL A 202 -19.35 10.61 -4.37
C VAL A 202 -20.52 10.12 -5.22
N GLN A 203 -21.71 10.68 -5.03
CA GLN A 203 -22.88 10.41 -5.87
C GLN A 203 -23.05 11.55 -6.88
N PHE A 204 -23.15 11.23 -8.16
CA PHE A 204 -23.34 12.23 -9.20
C PHE A 204 -24.82 12.38 -9.56
N PRO A 205 -25.26 13.56 -10.05
CA PRO A 205 -26.61 13.76 -10.59
C PRO A 205 -26.99 12.81 -11.74
N SER A 206 -26.01 12.18 -12.39
CA SER A 206 -26.18 11.11 -13.38
C SER A 206 -26.64 9.77 -12.78
N GLY A 207 -26.70 9.64 -11.46
CA GLY A 207 -27.13 8.43 -10.73
C GLY A 207 -26.03 7.39 -10.53
N VAL A 208 -24.82 7.62 -11.04
CA VAL A 208 -23.65 6.78 -10.78
C VAL A 208 -22.91 7.27 -9.53
N ALA A 209 -22.20 6.36 -8.86
CA ALA A 209 -21.45 6.69 -7.65
C ALA A 209 -20.04 6.11 -7.68
N LEU A 210 -19.07 6.93 -7.27
CA LEU A 210 -17.64 6.66 -7.31
C LEU A 210 -17.07 6.50 -5.90
N SER A 211 -16.14 5.57 -5.72
CA SER A 211 -15.34 5.46 -4.49
C SER A 211 -14.11 6.36 -4.64
N VAL A 212 -13.88 7.23 -3.66
CA VAL A 212 -12.78 8.20 -3.71
C VAL A 212 -12.05 8.18 -2.37
N MET A 213 -10.76 7.87 -2.42
CA MET A 213 -9.91 7.80 -1.24
C MET A 213 -8.84 8.89 -1.32
N PHE A 214 -8.80 9.79 -0.34
CA PHE A 214 -7.73 10.76 -0.18
C PHE A 214 -6.61 10.13 0.65
N ASP A 215 -5.46 9.95 0.02
CA ASP A 215 -4.28 9.29 0.58
C ASP A 215 -3.14 10.31 0.80
N GLU A 216 -2.82 10.58 2.05
CA GLU A 216 -1.61 11.30 2.46
C GLU A 216 -0.47 10.30 2.60
N THR A 217 0.63 10.51 1.87
CA THR A 217 1.80 9.63 1.92
C THR A 217 3.09 10.43 2.17
N PRO A 218 4.17 9.79 2.67
CA PRO A 218 5.49 10.43 2.78
C PRO A 218 6.08 11.01 1.48
N MET A 219 5.52 10.68 0.31
CA MET A 219 5.93 11.24 -0.99
C MET A 219 4.93 12.28 -1.57
N GLY A 220 3.86 12.61 -0.86
CA GLY A 220 2.82 13.56 -1.27
C GLY A 220 1.40 13.02 -1.18
N ASN A 221 0.43 13.85 -1.57
CA ASN A 221 -1.00 13.56 -1.48
C ASN A 221 -1.57 13.06 -2.82
N PHE A 222 -2.48 12.08 -2.75
CA PHE A 222 -3.11 11.45 -3.90
C PHE A 222 -4.61 11.29 -3.66
N LEU A 223 -5.40 11.36 -4.73
CA LEU A 223 -6.70 10.71 -4.79
C LEU A 223 -6.55 9.36 -5.46
N GLU A 224 -7.12 8.32 -4.88
CA GLU A 224 -7.37 7.03 -5.52
C GLU A 224 -8.86 7.00 -5.90
N LEU A 225 -9.15 6.90 -7.19
CA LEU A 225 -10.51 6.87 -7.74
C LEU A 225 -10.80 5.44 -8.19
N GLU A 226 -11.88 4.86 -7.66
CA GLU A 226 -12.27 3.48 -7.93
C GLU A 226 -13.75 3.39 -8.32
N GLY A 227 -13.98 2.84 -9.52
CA GLY A 227 -15.29 2.76 -10.16
C GLY A 227 -15.15 2.52 -11.66
N ASP A 228 -16.26 2.65 -12.38
CA ASP A 228 -16.28 2.59 -13.84
C ASP A 228 -15.61 3.82 -14.48
N GLU A 229 -15.30 3.73 -15.78
CA GLU A 229 -14.59 4.82 -16.45
C GLU A 229 -15.41 6.11 -16.57
N ALA A 230 -16.73 6.03 -16.73
CA ALA A 230 -17.56 7.21 -16.92
C ALA A 230 -17.67 8.03 -15.61
N SER A 231 -17.86 7.36 -14.47
CA SER A 231 -17.86 8.03 -13.16
C SER A 231 -16.48 8.62 -12.80
N ILE A 232 -15.38 7.93 -13.15
CA ILE A 232 -14.01 8.48 -13.02
C ILE A 232 -13.84 9.73 -13.90
N GLN A 233 -14.28 9.72 -15.16
CA GLN A 233 -14.21 10.92 -16.00
C GLN A 233 -15.04 12.05 -15.41
N GLU A 234 -16.31 11.82 -15.06
CA GLU A 234 -17.20 12.84 -14.47
C GLU A 234 -16.59 13.51 -13.23
N PHE A 235 -15.92 12.73 -12.38
CA PHE A 235 -15.14 13.27 -11.25
C PHE A 235 -14.02 14.21 -11.72
N LEU A 236 -13.17 13.76 -12.66
CA LEU A 236 -12.06 14.57 -13.18
C LEU A 236 -12.54 15.87 -13.84
N GLU A 237 -13.75 15.86 -14.42
CA GLU A 237 -14.39 17.03 -15.03
C GLU A 237 -14.80 18.05 -13.97
N ARG A 238 -15.63 17.61 -13.00
CA ARG A 238 -16.24 18.45 -11.96
C ARG A 238 -15.21 19.04 -11.00
N PHE A 239 -14.18 18.28 -10.66
CA PHE A 239 -13.13 18.68 -9.72
C PHE A 239 -11.94 19.39 -10.41
N HIS A 240 -12.05 19.70 -11.71
CA HIS A 240 -11.02 20.37 -12.51
C HIS A 240 -9.67 19.63 -12.54
N LEU A 241 -9.70 18.30 -12.49
CA LEU A 241 -8.51 17.43 -12.44
C LEU A 241 -8.11 16.84 -13.80
N ARG A 242 -8.86 17.08 -14.89
CA ARG A 242 -8.58 16.53 -16.24
C ARG A 242 -7.10 16.68 -16.71
N GLU A 243 -6.42 17.77 -16.35
CA GLU A 243 -5.02 18.02 -16.73
C GLU A 243 -3.97 17.37 -15.81
N LYS A 244 -4.39 16.78 -14.68
CA LYS A 244 -3.49 16.06 -13.76
C LYS A 244 -3.08 14.73 -14.38
N PRO A 245 -1.87 14.22 -14.10
CA PRO A 245 -1.44 12.92 -14.60
C PRO A 245 -2.25 11.79 -13.93
N LEU A 246 -2.83 10.92 -14.75
CA LEU A 246 -3.52 9.71 -14.32
C LEU A 246 -2.51 8.56 -14.14
N LEU A 247 -2.31 8.12 -12.90
CA LEU A 247 -1.28 7.16 -12.51
C LEU A 247 -1.93 5.80 -12.23
N ARG A 248 -1.52 4.77 -12.99
CA ARG A 248 -1.95 3.36 -12.78
C ARG A 248 -0.95 2.53 -11.97
N ALA A 249 0.18 3.12 -11.62
CA ALA A 249 1.23 2.48 -10.83
C ALA A 249 0.78 2.33 -9.36
N SER A 250 1.21 1.24 -8.70
CA SER A 250 0.99 1.07 -7.27
C SER A 250 1.88 2.01 -6.45
N TYR A 251 1.55 2.25 -5.18
CA TYR A 251 2.38 3.06 -4.29
C TYR A 251 3.85 2.58 -4.19
N PRO A 252 4.17 1.27 -4.08
CA PRO A 252 5.55 0.78 -4.18
C PRO A 252 6.27 1.24 -5.47
N THR A 253 5.62 1.16 -6.63
CA THR A 253 6.21 1.57 -7.91
C THR A 253 6.40 3.09 -7.98
N LEU A 254 5.40 3.87 -7.54
CA LEU A 254 5.50 5.33 -7.45
C LEU A 254 6.60 5.77 -6.49
N TYR A 255 6.80 5.06 -5.37
CA TYR A 255 7.85 5.34 -4.41
C TYR A 255 9.25 4.96 -4.91
N ALA A 256 9.39 3.84 -5.63
CA ALA A 256 10.65 3.50 -6.32
C ALA A 256 11.05 4.58 -7.33
N GLU A 257 10.09 5.12 -8.09
CA GLU A 257 10.33 6.30 -8.93
C GLU A 257 10.67 7.53 -8.09
N PHE A 258 9.94 7.78 -6.99
CA PHE A 258 10.18 8.90 -6.06
C PHE A 258 11.65 8.93 -5.61
N CYS A 259 12.12 7.84 -4.98
CA CYS A 259 13.50 7.65 -4.52
C CYS A 259 14.52 7.84 -5.64
N ARG A 260 14.33 7.20 -6.81
CA ARG A 260 15.25 7.30 -7.96
C ARG A 260 15.52 8.75 -8.37
N ALA A 261 14.48 9.58 -8.49
CA ALA A 261 14.62 11.00 -8.85
C ALA A 261 14.80 11.95 -7.64
N GLN A 262 15.07 11.38 -6.45
CA GLN A 262 15.71 12.07 -5.32
C GLN A 262 17.16 11.62 -5.10
N GLY A 263 17.69 10.66 -5.89
CA GLY A 263 19.01 10.07 -5.66
C GLY A 263 19.10 9.22 -4.39
N ARG A 264 17.96 8.76 -3.86
CA ARG A 264 17.89 7.92 -2.65
C ARG A 264 17.71 6.44 -3.04
N PRO A 265 18.23 5.50 -2.25
CA PRO A 265 17.91 4.08 -2.42
C PRO A 265 16.41 3.85 -2.20
N PHE A 266 15.88 2.77 -2.79
CA PHE A 266 14.58 2.24 -2.42
C PHE A 266 14.67 1.59 -1.03
N GLY A 267 13.58 1.67 -0.27
CA GLY A 267 13.43 1.18 1.09
C GLY A 267 11.98 1.36 1.50
N ASP A 268 11.66 1.37 2.79
CA ASP A 268 10.29 1.57 3.25
C ASP A 268 9.80 3.03 3.02
N MET A 269 8.50 3.21 2.83
CA MET A 269 7.82 4.51 2.75
C MET A 269 7.09 4.80 4.06
N LEU A 270 7.85 5.20 5.07
CA LEU A 270 7.34 5.51 6.42
C LEU A 270 7.28 7.03 6.64
N PHE A 271 6.39 7.48 7.52
CA PHE A 271 6.47 8.85 8.03
C PHE A 271 7.68 9.00 8.97
N GLU A 272 8.22 10.22 9.06
CA GLU A 272 9.33 10.51 9.98
C GLU A 272 8.85 10.43 11.43
N GLU A 273 9.55 9.68 12.29
CA GLU A 273 9.20 9.53 13.69
C GLU A 273 9.24 10.90 14.40
N GLY A 274 8.09 11.32 14.93
CA GLY A 274 7.91 12.64 15.54
C GLY A 274 7.25 13.70 14.63
N GLY A 275 7.10 13.42 13.33
CA GLY A 275 6.37 14.28 12.39
C GLY A 275 4.86 14.04 12.41
N VAL A 276 4.07 15.09 12.64
CA VAL A 276 2.60 15.13 12.51
C VAL A 276 1.82 14.34 13.57
N ARG A 277 1.79 14.88 14.80
CA ARG A 277 0.51 15.03 15.51
C ARG A 277 -0.13 16.36 15.06
N CYS A 278 -0.79 16.38 13.91
CA CYS A 278 -1.76 17.44 13.62
C CYS A 278 -3.09 17.08 14.31
N ALA A 279 -3.80 18.12 14.76
CA ALA A 279 -4.82 18.00 15.81
C ALA A 279 -6.11 17.27 15.36
N ARG A 280 -6.91 16.94 16.38
CA ARG A 280 -8.32 16.52 16.25
C ARG A 280 -9.19 17.64 15.72
#